data_AF-A0A345CRI7-F1
#
_entry.id   AF-A0A345CRI7-F1
#
_cell.length_a   1.000
_cell.length_b   1.000
_cell.length_c   1.000
_cell.angle_alpha   90.00
_cell.angle_beta   90.00
_cell.angle_gamma   90.00
#
_symmetry.space_group_name_H-M   'P 1'
#
loop_
_entity.id
_entity.type
_entity.pdbx_description
1 polymer ?
#
loop_
_entity_poly.entity_id
_entity_poly.type
_entity_poly.pdbx_seq_one_letter_code
_entity_poly.pdbx_strand_id
1 'polypeptide(L)'
;MGVRVRGIQQAKRNLDKVVDDIQGRKAVRAIVSAFSIIGPLSAVRTPVGKTSVLINSLFQNITTDGARITGRIGYSANYALYVHEASGVLKGKSRPASQGGGRYWDPSGEPNFLSRAAKETRDQVDAVIRKEMLL
;
A
#
# COMPACT_ATOMS: atom_id res chain seq x y z
N MET A 1 -37.27 -15.80 -40.40
CA MET A 1 -36.08 -16.65 -40.28
C MET A 1 -35.18 -16.07 -39.20
N GLY A 2 -34.95 -16.77 -38.09
CA GLY A 2 -34.05 -16.31 -37.03
C GLY A 2 -32.59 -16.62 -37.38
N VAL A 3 -31.74 -15.61 -37.46
CA VAL A 3 -30.30 -15.79 -37.71
C VAL A 3 -29.69 -16.49 -36.49
N ARG A 4 -29.19 -17.71 -36.68
CA ARG A 4 -28.49 -18.46 -35.63
C ARG A 4 -27.09 -17.86 -35.47
N VAL A 5 -26.91 -16.95 -34.53
CA VAL A 5 -25.60 -16.33 -34.26
C VAL A 5 -24.67 -17.40 -33.65
N ARG A 6 -23.67 -17.82 -34.42
CA ARG A 6 -22.62 -18.73 -33.96
C ARG A 6 -21.50 -17.92 -33.31
N GLY A 7 -20.96 -18.39 -32.19
CA GLY A 7 -19.77 -17.78 -31.56
C GLY A 7 -20.00 -16.93 -30.31
N ILE A 8 -21.25 -16.62 -29.92
CA ILE A 8 -21.53 -15.86 -28.67
C ILE A 8 -20.93 -16.54 -27.44
N GLN A 9 -21.08 -17.86 -27.34
CA GLN A 9 -20.50 -18.62 -26.22
C GLN A 9 -18.96 -18.58 -26.22
N GLN A 10 -18.33 -18.54 -27.40
CA GLN A 10 -16.87 -18.43 -27.50
C GLN A 10 -16.40 -17.02 -27.11
N ALA A 11 -17.11 -15.99 -27.56
CA ALA A 11 -16.85 -14.60 -27.16
C ALA A 11 -17.01 -14.43 -25.64
N LYS A 12 -18.05 -15.01 -25.04
CA LYS A 12 -18.26 -15.00 -23.58
C LYS A 12 -17.08 -15.66 -22.85
N ARG A 13 -16.69 -16.88 -23.23
CA ARG A 13 -15.54 -17.57 -22.61
C ARG A 13 -14.22 -16.81 -22.77
N ASN A 14 -13.99 -16.16 -23.91
CA ASN A 14 -12.80 -15.36 -24.12
C ASN A 14 -12.82 -14.10 -23.26
N LEU A 15 -13.99 -13.46 -23.13
CA LEU A 15 -14.19 -12.31 -22.24
C LEU A 15 -13.94 -12.70 -20.78
N ASP A 16 -14.53 -13.80 -20.30
CA ASP A 16 -14.36 -14.30 -18.94
C ASP A 16 -12.87 -14.52 -18.64
N LYS A 17 -12.12 -15.15 -19.56
CA LYS A 17 -10.66 -15.34 -19.43
C LYS A 17 -9.88 -14.03 -19.32
N VAL A 18 -10.26 -13.01 -20.11
CA VAL A 18 -9.61 -11.69 -20.06
C VAL A 18 -9.91 -11.00 -18.72
N VAL A 19 -11.15 -11.08 -18.26
CA VAL A 19 -11.55 -10.54 -16.96
C VAL A 19 -10.80 -11.23 -15.83
N ASP A 20 -10.73 -12.56 -15.82
CA ASP A 20 -10.04 -13.34 -14.81
C ASP A 20 -8.53 -13.06 -14.80
N ASP A 21 -7.91 -12.87 -15.97
CA ASP A 21 -6.50 -12.50 -16.06
C ASP A 21 -6.22 -11.11 -15.47
N ILE A 22 -7.06 -10.14 -15.87
CA ILE A 22 -6.97 -8.77 -15.38
C ILE A 22 -7.17 -8.73 -13.87
N GLN A 23 -8.23 -9.35 -13.36
CA GLN A 23 -8.56 -9.31 -11.94
C GLN A 23 -7.60 -10.18 -11.12
N GLY A 24 -7.38 -11.42 -11.50
CA GLY A 24 -6.61 -12.38 -10.72
C GLY A 24 -5.10 -12.15 -10.75
N ARG A 25 -4.54 -11.67 -11.87
CA ARG A 25 -3.09 -11.54 -12.04
C ARG A 25 -2.61 -10.10 -12.20
N LYS A 26 -3.16 -9.33 -13.15
CA LYS A 26 -2.61 -8.01 -13.47
C LYS A 26 -2.89 -6.97 -12.39
N ALA A 27 -4.14 -6.86 -11.95
CA ALA A 27 -4.55 -5.89 -10.95
C ALA A 27 -3.99 -6.21 -9.56
N VAL A 28 -3.92 -7.49 -9.17
CA VAL A 28 -3.24 -7.89 -7.92
C VAL A 28 -1.75 -7.53 -7.97
N ARG A 29 -1.04 -7.83 -9.08
CA ARG A 29 0.36 -7.43 -9.26
C ARG A 29 0.54 -5.91 -9.22
N ALA A 30 -0.35 -5.15 -9.87
CA ALA A 30 -0.37 -3.69 -9.82
C ALA A 30 -0.41 -3.15 -8.39
N ILE A 31 -1.27 -3.73 -7.54
CA ILE A 31 -1.37 -3.34 -6.12
C ILE A 31 -0.10 -3.71 -5.34
N VAL A 32 0.44 -4.91 -5.53
CA VAL A 32 1.70 -5.34 -4.88
C VAL A 32 2.87 -4.45 -5.30
N SER A 33 2.95 -4.08 -6.58
CA SER A 33 3.96 -3.17 -7.11
C SER A 33 3.80 -1.77 -6.52
N ALA A 34 2.57 -1.27 -6.35
CA ALA A 34 2.32 0.00 -5.65
C ALA A 34 2.77 -0.05 -4.18
N PHE A 35 2.50 -1.16 -3.48
CA PHE A 35 2.97 -1.35 -2.09
C PHE A 35 4.49 -1.38 -1.97
N SER A 36 5.18 -1.97 -2.96
CA SER A 36 6.64 -2.01 -3.02
C SER A 36 7.28 -0.63 -3.20
N ILE A 37 6.49 0.38 -3.59
CA ILE A 37 6.94 1.78 -3.68
C ILE A 37 6.60 2.53 -2.39
N ILE A 38 5.34 2.48 -1.94
CA ILE A 38 4.86 3.24 -0.78
C ILE A 38 5.46 2.72 0.52
N GLY A 39 5.49 1.40 0.69
CA GLY A 39 5.90 0.74 1.93
C GLY A 39 7.32 1.09 2.36
N PRO A 40 8.33 0.93 1.49
CA PRO A 40 9.71 1.28 1.84
C PRO A 40 9.89 2.76 2.21
N LEU A 41 9.30 3.68 1.44
CA LEU A 41 9.42 5.11 1.73
C LEU A 41 8.74 5.47 3.07
N SER A 42 7.56 4.90 3.32
CA SER A 42 6.86 5.03 4.60
C SER A 42 7.71 4.48 5.76
N ALA A 43 8.32 3.31 5.59
CA ALA A 43 9.15 2.67 6.62
C ALA A 43 10.38 3.51 6.97
N VAL A 44 11.08 4.08 5.99
CA VAL A 44 12.23 4.97 6.21
C VAL A 44 11.86 6.21 7.03
N ARG A 45 10.61 6.68 6.90
CA ARG A 45 10.06 7.86 7.58
C ARG A 45 9.38 7.55 8.90
N THR A 46 9.23 6.28 9.23
CA THR A 46 8.60 5.83 10.47
C THR A 46 9.60 5.89 11.62
N PRO A 47 9.26 6.52 12.76
CA PRO A 47 10.12 6.51 13.94
C PRO A 47 10.37 5.11 14.48
N VAL A 48 11.63 4.83 14.80
CA VAL A 48 12.05 3.58 15.42
C VAL A 48 12.30 3.82 16.91
N GLY A 49 11.46 3.19 17.72
CA GLY A 49 11.64 3.12 19.16
C GLY A 49 12.52 1.97 19.60
N LYS A 50 12.77 1.84 20.92
CA LYS A 50 13.56 0.73 21.49
C LYS A 50 13.08 -0.66 21.08
N THR A 51 11.76 -0.83 20.91
CA THR A 51 11.15 -2.14 20.59
C THR A 51 10.88 -2.34 19.10
N SER A 52 11.07 -1.31 18.26
CA SER A 52 10.77 -1.35 16.81
C SER A 52 9.34 -1.79 16.45
N VAL A 53 8.41 -1.81 17.40
CA VAL A 53 7.04 -2.34 17.20
C VAL A 53 6.32 -1.57 16.10
N LEU A 54 6.46 -0.23 16.05
CA LEU A 54 5.77 0.58 15.05
C LEU A 54 6.20 0.18 13.63
N ILE A 55 7.50 0.22 13.31
CA ILE A 55 7.99 -0.11 11.97
C ILE A 55 7.68 -1.56 11.59
N ASN A 56 7.76 -2.50 12.54
CA ASN A 56 7.45 -3.91 12.34
C ASN A 56 5.95 -4.21 12.23
N SER A 57 5.08 -3.21 12.46
CA SER A 57 3.63 -3.34 12.34
C SER A 57 3.11 -2.96 10.95
N LEU A 58 3.98 -2.64 9.99
CA LEU A 58 3.59 -2.38 8.61
C LEU A 58 2.89 -3.63 8.05
N PHE A 59 1.66 -3.48 7.59
CA PHE A 59 0.88 -4.53 6.96
C PHE A 59 0.42 -4.10 5.57
N GLN A 60 0.21 -5.11 4.73
CA GLN A 60 -0.36 -4.98 3.41
C GLN A 60 -1.48 -6.00 3.30
N ASN A 61 -2.62 -5.60 2.76
CA ASN A 61 -3.79 -6.45 2.61
C ASN A 61 -4.44 -6.17 1.26
N ILE A 62 -4.83 -7.23 0.56
CA ILE A 62 -5.54 -7.15 -0.71
C ILE A 62 -6.84 -7.93 -0.55
N THR A 63 -7.96 -7.26 -0.79
CA THR A 63 -9.28 -7.88 -0.79
C THR A 63 -9.92 -7.78 -2.17
N THR A 64 -10.52 -8.87 -2.62
CA THR A 64 -11.30 -8.91 -3.86
C THR A 64 -12.78 -9.05 -3.50
N ASP A 65 -13.60 -8.13 -4.01
CA ASP A 65 -15.05 -8.12 -3.87
C ASP A 65 -15.67 -8.01 -5.26
N GLY A 66 -16.04 -9.15 -5.83
CA GLY A 66 -16.44 -9.27 -7.23
C GLY A 66 -15.37 -8.70 -8.16
N ALA A 67 -15.74 -7.69 -8.95
CA ALA A 67 -14.83 -7.02 -9.89
C ALA A 67 -13.94 -5.95 -9.26
N ARG A 68 -14.11 -5.65 -7.97
CA ARG A 68 -13.36 -4.62 -7.26
C ARG A 68 -12.22 -5.25 -6.48
N ILE A 69 -11.01 -4.78 -6.72
CA ILE A 69 -9.83 -5.15 -5.92
C ILE A 69 -9.41 -3.93 -5.12
N THR A 70 -9.24 -4.11 -3.82
CA THR A 70 -8.84 -3.05 -2.89
C THR A 70 -7.55 -3.45 -2.20
N GLY A 71 -6.51 -2.62 -2.38
CA GLY A 71 -5.28 -2.71 -1.62
C GLY A 71 -5.31 -1.78 -0.40
N ARG A 72 -4.87 -2.27 0.75
CA ARG A 72 -4.67 -1.50 1.99
C ARG A 72 -3.24 -1.70 2.46
N ILE A 73 -2.56 -0.60 2.74
CA ILE A 73 -1.26 -0.58 3.41
C ILE A 73 -1.39 0.31 4.65
N GLY A 74 -0.80 -0.10 5.77
CA GLY A 74 -0.94 0.62 7.03
C GLY A 74 -0.08 0.05 8.13
N TYR A 75 -0.20 0.60 9.33
CA TYR A 75 0.50 0.13 10.52
C TYR A 75 -0.51 -0.38 11.54
N SER A 76 -0.33 -1.62 12.00
CA SER A 76 -1.26 -2.29 12.91
C SER A 76 -1.04 -1.97 14.38
N ALA A 77 0.04 -1.27 14.74
CA ALA A 77 0.26 -0.83 16.10
C ALA A 77 -0.84 0.15 16.54
N ASN A 78 -1.49 -0.12 17.68
CA ASN A 78 -2.61 0.69 18.20
C ASN A 78 -2.28 2.19 18.34
N TYR A 79 -1.01 2.52 18.57
CA TYR A 79 -0.55 3.89 18.72
C TYR A 79 -0.05 4.55 17.42
N ALA A 80 -0.09 3.84 16.28
CA ALA A 80 0.47 4.30 15.02
C ALA A 80 -0.15 5.62 14.54
N LEU A 81 -1.47 5.77 14.69
CA LEU A 81 -2.18 7.01 14.30
C LEU A 81 -1.69 8.21 15.11
N TYR A 82 -1.53 8.07 16.44
CA TYR A 82 -1.05 9.16 17.28
C TYR A 82 0.38 9.58 16.92
N VAL A 83 1.23 8.61 16.58
CA VAL A 83 2.59 8.92 16.11
C VAL A 83 2.53 9.57 14.72
N HIS A 84 1.68 9.08 13.83
CA HIS A 84 1.49 9.61 12.48
C HIS A 84 1.10 11.10 12.48
N GLU A 85 0.15 11.47 13.34
CA GLU A 85 -0.38 12.84 13.46
C GLU A 85 0.48 13.77 14.33
N ALA A 86 1.45 13.23 15.08
CA ALA A 86 2.28 14.06 15.95
C ALA A 86 3.15 15.03 15.14
N SER A 87 3.23 16.27 15.58
CA SER A 87 3.82 17.41 14.84
C SER A 87 5.32 17.33 14.53
N GLY A 88 6.03 16.31 15.03
CA GLY A 88 7.46 16.15 14.80
C GLY A 88 8.36 17.13 15.56
N VAL A 89 7.79 18.01 16.39
CA VAL A 89 8.53 19.07 17.13
C VAL A 89 9.62 18.52 18.05
N LEU A 90 9.48 17.28 18.50
CA LEU A 90 10.46 16.61 19.36
C LEU A 90 11.58 15.89 18.57
N LYS A 91 11.63 16.03 17.24
CA LYS A 91 12.59 15.31 16.39
C LYS A 91 14.04 15.46 16.89
N GLY A 92 14.73 14.33 16.99
CA GLY A 92 16.11 14.24 17.48
C GLY A 92 16.28 14.31 19.00
N LYS A 93 15.23 14.63 19.78
CA LYS A 93 15.31 14.67 21.25
C LYS A 93 15.23 13.27 21.85
N SER A 94 15.83 13.07 23.01
CA SER A 94 15.71 11.82 23.77
C SER A 94 14.27 11.60 24.25
N ARG A 95 13.77 10.38 24.09
CA ARG A 95 12.45 9.95 24.56
C ARG A 95 12.59 9.25 25.92
N PRO A 96 11.77 9.59 26.92
CA PRO A 96 11.79 8.92 28.22
C PRO A 96 11.64 7.40 28.10
N ALA A 97 12.28 6.65 28.99
CA ALA A 97 12.16 5.19 29.02
C ALA A 97 10.71 4.73 29.22
N SER A 98 9.92 5.49 30.00
CA SER A 98 8.47 5.28 30.21
C SER A 98 7.64 5.40 28.92
N GLN A 99 8.17 6.05 27.89
CA GLN A 99 7.54 6.22 26.58
C GLN A 99 8.20 5.34 25.49
N GLY A 100 8.93 4.29 25.90
CA GLY A 100 9.57 3.35 24.99
C GLY A 100 11.01 3.70 24.62
N GLY A 101 11.63 4.70 25.27
CA GLY A 101 13.07 5.02 25.16
C GLY A 101 13.53 5.38 23.74
N GLY A 102 14.84 5.61 23.57
CA GLY A 102 15.43 6.00 22.28
C GLY A 102 15.28 7.49 21.98
N ARG A 103 15.22 7.86 20.71
CA ARG A 103 14.97 9.24 20.26
C ARG A 103 13.53 9.39 19.77
N TYR A 104 12.95 10.57 19.94
CA TYR A 104 11.76 10.98 19.21
C TYR A 104 12.16 11.26 17.77
N TRP A 105 11.60 10.50 16.83
CA TRP A 105 11.86 10.60 15.39
C TRP A 105 13.34 10.43 15.01
N ASP A 106 13.62 9.46 14.16
CA ASP A 106 14.95 9.32 13.56
C ASP A 106 15.25 10.52 12.63
N PRO A 107 16.51 10.72 12.19
CA PRO A 107 16.84 11.78 11.24
C PRO A 107 15.97 11.77 9.98
N SER A 108 15.61 10.57 9.49
CA SER A 108 14.67 10.37 8.37
C SER A 108 13.20 10.36 8.80
N GLY A 109 12.90 10.27 10.09
CA GLY A 109 11.56 10.21 10.63
C GLY A 109 10.78 11.51 10.41
N GLU A 110 9.53 11.42 9.99
CA GLU A 110 8.68 12.60 9.82
C GLU A 110 7.18 12.35 10.09
N PRO A 111 6.44 13.38 10.56
CA PRO A 111 4.99 13.32 10.66
C PRO A 111 4.37 12.89 9.34
N ASN A 112 3.20 12.27 9.42
CA ASN A 112 2.44 11.86 8.25
C ASN A 112 3.22 10.87 7.34
N PHE A 113 4.14 10.08 7.90
CA PHE A 113 5.08 9.22 7.17
C PHE A 113 4.44 8.35 6.08
N LEU A 114 3.28 7.74 6.33
CA LEU A 114 2.56 6.91 5.36
C LEU A 114 1.83 7.74 4.28
N SER A 115 1.10 8.79 4.66
CA SER A 115 0.30 9.59 3.74
C SER A 115 1.18 10.48 2.85
N ARG A 116 2.31 10.98 3.39
CA ARG A 116 3.36 11.64 2.61
C ARG A 116 4.03 10.69 1.63
N ALA A 117 4.42 9.50 2.07
CA ALA A 117 4.99 8.50 1.17
C ALA A 117 4.05 8.18 0.00
N ALA A 118 2.75 7.97 0.28
CA ALA A 118 1.75 7.75 -0.75
C ALA A 118 1.56 8.95 -1.68
N LYS A 119 1.55 10.18 -1.15
CA LYS A 119 1.39 11.40 -1.93
C LYS A 119 2.57 11.66 -2.85
N GLU A 120 3.79 11.52 -2.34
CA GLU A 120 5.02 11.80 -3.09
C GLU A 120 5.33 10.76 -4.14
N THR A 121 4.93 9.50 -3.92
CA THR A 121 5.16 8.42 -4.89
C THR A 121 4.00 8.24 -5.88
N ARG A 122 3.02 9.13 -5.89
CA ARG A 122 1.81 9.00 -6.72
C ARG A 122 2.13 8.73 -8.20
N ASP A 123 3.03 9.50 -8.79
CA ASP A 123 3.36 9.34 -10.21
C ASP A 123 4.07 8.00 -10.49
N GLN A 124 4.89 7.52 -9.56
CA GLN A 124 5.55 6.22 -9.65
C GLN A 124 4.56 5.07 -9.51
N VAL A 125 3.59 5.21 -8.60
CA VAL A 125 2.49 4.27 -8.40
C VAL A 125 1.61 4.21 -9.66
N ASP A 126 1.22 5.35 -10.22
CA ASP A 126 0.42 5.42 -11.44
C ASP A 126 1.17 4.78 -12.63
N ALA A 127 2.48 5.04 -12.74
CA ALA A 127 3.33 4.44 -13.76
C ALA A 127 3.44 2.92 -13.61
N VAL A 128 3.64 2.41 -12.39
CA VAL A 128 3.79 0.96 -12.17
C VAL A 128 2.47 0.23 -12.37
N ILE A 129 1.34 0.82 -11.95
CA ILE A 129 0.01 0.25 -12.20
C ILE A 129 -0.24 0.16 -13.70
N ARG A 130 0.02 1.22 -14.46
CA ARG A 130 -0.12 1.20 -15.93
C ARG A 130 0.75 0.10 -16.53
N LYS A 131 2.00 -0.05 -16.09
CA LYS A 131 2.90 -1.11 -16.56
C LYS A 131 2.32 -2.51 -16.31
N GLU A 132 1.89 -2.81 -15.09
CA GLU A 132 1.36 -4.14 -14.73
C GLU A 132 0.06 -4.48 -15.47
N MET A 133 -0.74 -3.48 -15.83
CA MET A 133 -1.95 -3.67 -16.62
C MET A 133 -1.68 -3.98 -18.10
N LEU A 134 -0.51 -3.58 -18.62
CA LEU A 134 -0.09 -3.83 -20.00
C LEU A 134 0.63 -5.18 -20.19
N LEU A 135 1.13 -5.79 -19.11
CA LEU A 135 1.80 -7.10 -19.11
C LEU A 135 0.79 -8.25 -19.14
#